data_AF-A0A254TGN9-F1
#
_entry.id   AF-A0A254TGN9-F1
#
_cell.length_a   1.000
_cell.length_b   1.000
_cell.length_c   1.000
_cell.angle_alpha   90.00
_cell.angle_beta   90.00
_cell.angle_gamma   90.00
#
_symmetry.space_group_name_H-M   'P 1'
#
loop_
_entity.id
_entity.type
_entity.pdbx_description
1 polymer ?
#
loop_
_entity_poly.entity_id
_entity_poly.type
_entity_poly.pdbx_seq_one_letter_code
_entity_poly.pdbx_strand_id
1 'polypeptide(L)'
;MQEKPVKYLYLQPDAALPELAGLQRFKLILIVESEVSQMWMWEASRWLVLSGCRYMLAWGKECGAWQEAVDEANLERFDYGEIPEEDVVMTTSHEDDDLEEVFWFAKNRAKHPAQDLAETLMVHIGETDKRTEFEDLYKST
;
A
#
# COMPACT_ATOMS: atom_id res chain seq x y z
N MET A 1 18.64 12.11 -10.17
CA MET A 1 17.19 11.80 -10.17
C MET A 1 16.64 12.40 -8.88
N GLN A 2 15.65 13.29 -8.93
CA GLN A 2 15.06 13.84 -7.70
C GLN A 2 14.32 12.70 -6.98
N GLU A 3 14.61 12.49 -5.70
CA GLU A 3 13.84 11.55 -4.88
C GLU A 3 12.40 12.04 -4.76
N LYS A 4 11.44 11.19 -5.12
CA LYS A 4 10.02 11.50 -4.94
C LYS A 4 9.71 11.45 -3.44
N PRO A 5 8.95 12.42 -2.90
CA PRO A 5 8.62 12.43 -1.48
C PRO A 5 7.80 11.18 -1.12
N VAL A 6 8.24 10.47 -0.08
CA VAL A 6 7.45 9.42 0.57
C VAL A 6 6.67 10.03 1.72
N LYS A 7 5.37 9.75 1.80
CA LYS A 7 4.53 10.11 2.95
C LYS A 7 4.41 8.89 3.86
N TYR A 8 4.31 9.12 5.16
CA TYR A 8 4.16 8.06 6.15
C TYR A 8 2.85 8.23 6.94
N LEU A 9 2.09 7.14 7.04
CA LEU A 9 0.90 7.02 7.85
C LEU A 9 1.03 5.81 8.79
N TYR A 10 0.91 6.08 10.08
CA TYR A 10 0.82 5.05 11.11
C TYR A 10 -0.63 4.81 11.50
N LEU A 11 -1.02 3.54 11.61
CA LEU A 11 -2.31 3.08 12.09
C LEU A 11 -2.09 2.03 13.19
N GLN A 12 -2.85 2.14 14.26
CA GLN A 12 -3.01 1.02 15.18
C GLN A 12 -3.91 -0.05 14.54
N PRO A 13 -3.80 -1.32 14.96
CA PRO A 13 -4.71 -2.38 14.53
C PRO A 13 -6.18 -1.97 14.76
N ASP A 14 -7.02 -2.20 13.75
CA ASP A 14 -8.45 -1.88 13.78
C ASP A 14 -8.79 -0.40 14.07
N ALA A 15 -7.84 0.52 13.88
CA ALA A 15 -8.05 1.95 14.10
C ALA A 15 -8.96 2.58 13.03
N ALA A 16 -9.47 3.78 13.34
CA ALA A 16 -10.21 4.55 12.34
C ALA A 16 -9.32 4.90 11.13
N LEU A 17 -9.86 4.69 9.93
CA LEU A 17 -9.17 4.97 8.67
C LEU A 17 -9.29 6.47 8.33
N PRO A 18 -8.16 7.20 8.20
CA PRO A 18 -8.19 8.64 7.94
C PRO A 18 -8.44 8.95 6.46
N GLU A 19 -8.89 10.17 6.17
CA GLU A 19 -8.93 10.65 4.78
C GLU A 19 -7.51 10.89 4.26
N LEU A 20 -7.20 10.34 3.08
CA LEU A 20 -5.92 10.51 2.39
C LEU A 20 -5.92 11.77 1.51
N ALA A 21 -6.23 12.92 2.10
CA ALA A 21 -6.38 14.18 1.39
C ALA A 21 -5.09 14.59 0.66
N GLY A 22 -5.24 15.04 -0.59
CA GLY A 22 -4.13 15.55 -1.39
C GLY A 22 -3.21 14.47 -1.98
N LEU A 23 -3.54 13.18 -1.84
CA LEU A 23 -2.96 12.12 -2.65
C LEU A 23 -3.79 11.93 -3.94
N GLN A 24 -3.12 11.78 -5.08
CA GLN A 24 -3.76 11.50 -6.36
C GLN A 24 -2.94 10.45 -7.12
N ARG A 25 -3.50 9.25 -7.33
CA ARG A 25 -2.87 8.13 -8.06
C ARG A 25 -1.47 7.83 -7.54
N PHE A 26 -1.42 7.12 -6.42
CA PHE A 26 -0.19 6.86 -5.68
C PHE A 26 0.14 5.38 -5.61
N LYS A 27 1.41 5.12 -5.28
CA LYS A 27 1.90 3.81 -4.88
C LYS A 27 1.86 3.68 -3.36
N LEU A 28 1.45 2.54 -2.87
CA LEU A 28 1.36 2.19 -1.47
C LEU A 28 2.38 1.12 -1.12
N ILE A 29 3.14 1.33 -0.04
CA ILE A 29 3.86 0.27 0.65
C ILE A 29 3.10 0.01 1.95
N LEU A 30 2.48 -1.15 2.07
CA LEU A 30 1.72 -1.59 3.24
C LEU A 30 2.61 -2.47 4.11
N ILE A 31 2.96 -1.97 5.29
CA ILE A 31 3.80 -2.65 6.28
C ILE A 31 2.89 -3.11 7.42
N VAL A 32 2.73 -4.42 7.58
CA VAL A 32 1.82 -5.00 8.58
C VAL A 32 2.61 -5.77 9.61
N GLU A 33 2.77 -5.22 10.81
CA GLU A 33 3.47 -5.86 11.93
C GLU A 33 2.51 -6.51 12.94
N SER A 34 1.23 -6.13 12.90
CA SER A 34 0.21 -6.57 13.85
C SER A 34 -0.97 -7.25 13.15
N GLU A 35 -1.59 -8.19 13.86
CA GLU A 35 -2.85 -8.80 13.42
C GLU A 35 -3.99 -7.78 13.47
N VAL A 36 -4.89 -7.86 12.51
CA VAL A 36 -6.12 -7.06 12.44
C VAL A 36 -7.30 -7.98 12.25
N SER A 37 -8.51 -7.49 12.53
CA SER A 37 -9.70 -8.24 12.18
C SER A 37 -9.87 -8.35 10.67
N GLN A 38 -10.40 -9.49 10.20
CA GLN A 38 -10.70 -9.68 8.77
C GLN A 38 -11.67 -8.61 8.26
N MET A 39 -12.68 -8.22 9.05
CA MET A 39 -13.61 -7.17 8.68
C MET A 39 -12.89 -5.84 8.43
N TRP A 40 -11.96 -5.47 9.30
CA TRP A 40 -11.20 -4.25 9.14
C TRP A 40 -10.23 -4.31 7.96
N MET A 41 -9.59 -5.46 7.70
CA MET A 41 -8.76 -5.65 6.50
C MET A 41 -9.56 -5.40 5.21
N TRP A 42 -10.80 -5.88 5.13
CA TRP A 42 -11.70 -5.61 4.01
C TRP A 42 -12.04 -4.12 3.88
N GLU A 43 -12.38 -3.45 4.99
CA GLU A 43 -12.66 -2.02 5.02
C GLU A 43 -11.43 -1.18 4.60
N ALA A 44 -10.25 -1.52 5.12
CA ALA A 44 -8.99 -0.88 4.78
C ALA A 44 -8.65 -1.08 3.30
N SER A 45 -8.87 -2.27 2.74
CA SER A 45 -8.61 -2.56 1.33
C SER A 45 -9.50 -1.71 0.41
N ARG A 46 -10.80 -1.60 0.71
CA ARG A 46 -11.72 -0.68 0.01
C ARG A 46 -11.28 0.77 0.15
N TRP A 47 -10.90 1.18 1.35
CA TRP A 47 -10.41 2.53 1.62
C TRP A 47 -9.17 2.87 0.78
N LEU A 48 -8.21 1.96 0.62
CA LEU A 48 -7.03 2.16 -0.21
C LEU A 48 -7.38 2.33 -1.70
N VAL A 49 -8.23 1.45 -2.23
CA VAL A 49 -8.69 1.52 -3.63
C VAL A 49 -9.47 2.82 -3.88
N LEU A 50 -10.38 3.19 -2.97
CA LEU A 50 -11.19 4.41 -3.07
C LEU A 50 -10.35 5.68 -2.96
N SER A 51 -9.31 5.66 -2.14
CA SER A 51 -8.39 6.78 -1.95
C SER A 51 -7.49 7.07 -3.16
N GLY A 52 -7.46 6.19 -4.16
CA GLY A 52 -6.66 6.38 -5.37
C GLY A 52 -5.32 5.67 -5.37
N CYS A 53 -5.15 4.61 -4.56
CA CYS A 53 -4.04 3.68 -4.71
C CYS A 53 -4.10 3.04 -6.11
N ARG A 54 -2.95 2.91 -6.78
CA ARG A 54 -2.83 2.25 -8.10
C ARG A 54 -1.73 1.20 -8.15
N TYR A 55 -0.88 1.15 -7.13
CA TYR A 55 0.07 0.06 -6.95
C TYR A 55 0.23 -0.18 -5.46
N MET A 56 -0.08 -1.37 -4.98
CA MET A 56 0.07 -1.75 -3.58
C MET A 56 1.12 -2.86 -3.44
N LEU A 57 2.06 -2.67 -2.53
CA LEU A 57 3.03 -3.67 -2.11
C LEU A 57 2.74 -4.04 -0.67
N ALA A 58 2.42 -5.29 -0.38
CA ALA A 58 2.18 -5.78 0.96
C ALA A 58 3.42 -6.49 1.50
N TRP A 59 3.81 -6.16 2.72
CA TRP A 59 4.88 -6.82 3.46
C TRP A 59 4.47 -7.06 4.91
N GLY A 60 4.98 -8.16 5.49
CA GLY A 60 4.73 -8.53 6.87
C GLY A 60 3.56 -9.49 7.03
N LYS A 61 2.86 -9.41 8.16
CA LYS A 61 1.80 -10.35 8.54
C LYS A 61 0.69 -10.40 7.49
N GLU A 62 0.38 -11.62 7.06
CA GLU A 62 -0.72 -11.91 6.13
C GLU A 62 -0.65 -11.11 4.82
N CYS A 63 0.55 -10.74 4.34
CA CYS A 63 0.70 -9.90 3.15
C CYS A 63 0.04 -10.49 1.88
N GLY A 64 0.00 -11.81 1.74
CA GLY A 64 -0.78 -12.48 0.68
C GLY A 64 -2.29 -12.23 0.81
N ALA A 65 -2.84 -12.30 2.02
CA ALA A 65 -4.26 -12.03 2.25
C ALA A 65 -4.60 -10.55 2.00
N TRP A 66 -3.69 -9.64 2.35
CA TRP A 66 -3.83 -8.21 2.01
C TRP A 66 -3.83 -7.97 0.51
N GLN A 67 -2.98 -8.67 -0.24
CA GLN A 67 -3.03 -8.63 -1.70
C GLN A 67 -4.39 -9.08 -2.22
N GLU A 68 -4.88 -10.26 -1.80
CA GLU A 68 -6.18 -10.77 -2.23
C GLU A 68 -7.33 -9.81 -1.88
N ALA A 69 -7.32 -9.23 -0.67
CA ALA A 69 -8.35 -8.29 -0.23
C ALA A 69 -8.36 -6.99 -1.05
N VAL A 70 -7.20 -6.50 -1.48
CA VAL A 70 -7.09 -5.30 -2.34
C VAL A 70 -7.51 -5.62 -3.77
N ASP A 71 -7.13 -6.78 -4.31
CA ASP A 71 -7.57 -7.23 -5.64
C ASP A 71 -9.10 -7.33 -5.71
N GLU A 72 -9.71 -7.96 -4.70
CA GLU A 72 -11.15 -8.11 -4.59
C GLU A 72 -11.85 -6.75 -4.40
N ALA A 73 -11.30 -5.85 -3.57
CA ALA A 73 -11.83 -4.50 -3.42
C ALA A 73 -11.73 -3.68 -4.72
N ASN A 74 -10.72 -3.92 -5.56
CA ASN A 74 -10.62 -3.28 -6.87
C ASN A 74 -11.70 -3.81 -7.82
N LEU A 75 -11.97 -5.11 -7.84
CA LEU A 75 -13.07 -5.70 -8.61
C LEU A 75 -14.43 -5.19 -8.14
N GLU A 76 -14.67 -5.19 -6.82
CA GLU A 76 -15.92 -4.74 -6.20
C GLU A 76 -16.24 -3.30 -6.58
N ARG A 77 -15.25 -2.40 -6.62
CA ARG A 77 -15.42 -0.99 -7.03
C ARG A 77 -16.03 -0.83 -8.43
N PHE A 78 -15.80 -1.80 -9.32
CA PHE A 78 -16.29 -1.78 -10.69
C PHE A 78 -17.42 -2.80 -10.92
N ASP A 79 -18.10 -3.22 -9.85
CA ASP A 79 -19.17 -4.22 -9.90
C ASP A 79 -18.73 -5.52 -10.62
N TYR A 80 -17.46 -5.91 -10.45
CA TYR A 80 -16.80 -7.04 -11.13
C TYR A 80 -16.83 -6.96 -12.67
N GLY A 81 -17.01 -5.76 -13.22
CA GLY A 81 -16.93 -5.46 -14.64
C GLY A 81 -15.51 -5.23 -15.13
N GLU A 82 -15.40 -4.68 -16.35
CA GLU A 82 -14.12 -4.27 -16.93
C GLU A 82 -13.55 -3.08 -16.16
N ILE A 83 -12.31 -3.21 -15.68
CA ILE A 83 -11.59 -2.14 -15.00
C ILE A 83 -10.76 -1.38 -16.05
N PRO A 84 -10.92 -0.05 -16.19
CA PRO A 84 -10.06 0.76 -17.04
C PRO A 84 -8.59 0.54 -16.69
N GLU A 85 -7.70 0.44 -17.68
CA GLU A 85 -6.28 0.14 -17.42
C GLU A 85 -5.64 1.11 -16.40
N GLU A 86 -6.02 2.40 -16.42
CA GLU A 86 -5.55 3.43 -15.48
C GLU A 86 -6.17 3.35 -14.06
N ASP A 87 -7.16 2.50 -13.88
CA ASP A 87 -7.85 2.27 -12.61
C ASP A 87 -7.55 0.91 -11.99
N VAL A 88 -6.83 0.03 -12.70
CA VAL A 88 -6.31 -1.21 -12.16
C VAL A 88 -5.33 -0.89 -11.02
N VAL A 89 -5.50 -1.56 -9.89
CA VAL A 89 -4.56 -1.56 -8.79
C VAL A 89 -3.63 -2.75 -8.99
N MET A 90 -2.37 -2.47 -9.31
CA MET A 90 -1.34 -3.51 -9.34
C MET A 90 -1.01 -3.93 -7.90
N THR A 91 -1.00 -5.22 -7.60
CA THR A 91 -0.70 -5.72 -6.26
C THR A 91 0.49 -6.68 -6.28
N THR A 92 1.32 -6.62 -5.24
CA THR A 92 2.36 -7.62 -4.97
C THR A 92 2.47 -7.88 -3.47
N SER A 93 2.65 -9.14 -3.09
CA SER A 93 2.93 -9.58 -1.72
C SER A 93 4.38 -10.03 -1.61
N HIS A 94 5.05 -9.60 -0.55
CA HIS A 94 6.47 -9.82 -0.30
C HIS A 94 6.64 -10.60 1.01
N GLU A 95 6.28 -11.89 0.98
CA GLU A 95 6.30 -12.76 2.18
C GLU A 95 7.71 -13.21 2.56
N ASP A 96 8.55 -13.47 1.54
CA ASP A 96 9.91 -14.01 1.72
C ASP A 96 11.00 -12.92 1.66
N ASP A 97 10.64 -11.67 1.33
CA ASP A 97 11.58 -10.56 1.18
C ASP A 97 11.77 -9.82 2.50
N ASP A 98 12.94 -9.23 2.70
CA ASP A 98 13.12 -8.24 3.77
C ASP A 98 12.57 -6.86 3.38
N LEU A 99 12.39 -5.99 4.38
CA LEU A 99 11.80 -4.67 4.13
C LEU A 99 12.70 -3.77 3.26
N GLU A 100 14.02 -3.99 3.26
CA GLU A 100 14.97 -3.28 2.41
C GLU A 100 14.74 -3.65 0.93
N GLU A 101 14.59 -4.94 0.63
CA GLU A 101 14.24 -5.45 -0.70
C GLU A 101 12.90 -4.91 -1.18
N VAL A 102 11.88 -4.84 -0.31
CA VAL A 102 10.58 -4.25 -0.64
C VAL A 102 10.72 -2.76 -0.98
N PHE A 103 11.48 -2.01 -0.21
CA PHE A 103 11.73 -0.59 -0.49
C PHE A 103 12.50 -0.39 -1.79
N TRP A 104 13.48 -1.25 -2.06
CA TRP A 104 14.23 -1.23 -3.32
C TRP A 104 13.31 -1.54 -4.49
N PHE A 105 12.47 -2.56 -4.37
CA PHE A 105 11.48 -2.94 -5.37
C PHE A 105 10.50 -1.79 -5.61
N ALA A 106 10.00 -1.15 -4.55
CA ALA A 106 9.12 0.01 -4.66
C ALA A 106 9.79 1.14 -5.45
N LYS A 107 11.07 1.43 -5.24
CA LYS A 107 11.79 2.49 -5.97
C LYS A 107 12.08 2.13 -7.44
N ASN A 108 12.42 0.87 -7.71
CA ASN A 108 13.05 0.49 -8.98
C ASN A 108 12.15 -0.33 -9.91
N ARG A 109 11.19 -1.09 -9.36
CA ARG A 109 10.41 -2.09 -10.10
C ARG A 109 8.91 -1.84 -10.10
N ALA A 110 8.35 -1.31 -9.01
CA ALA A 110 6.91 -1.05 -8.89
C ALA A 110 6.48 0.12 -9.80
N LYS A 111 6.12 -0.22 -11.03
CA LYS A 111 5.63 0.69 -12.07
C LYS A 111 4.27 0.21 -12.57
N HIS A 112 3.33 1.15 -12.65
CA HIS A 112 2.03 0.88 -13.24
C HIS A 112 2.15 0.95 -14.78
N PRO A 113 1.56 0.00 -15.54
CA PRO A 113 1.75 -0.08 -16.99
C PRO A 113 1.13 1.11 -17.75
N ALA A 114 -0.02 1.62 -17.31
CA ALA A 114 -0.75 2.68 -17.99
C ALA A 114 -0.49 4.12 -17.48
N GLN A 115 0.25 4.32 -16.38
CA GLN A 115 0.39 5.66 -15.77
C GLN A 115 1.63 5.82 -14.89
N ASP A 116 2.08 7.07 -14.76
CA ASP A 116 3.11 7.45 -13.80
C ASP A 116 2.51 7.73 -12.42
N LEU A 117 3.06 7.07 -11.39
CA LEU A 117 2.70 7.32 -10.00
C LEU A 117 3.65 8.37 -9.41
N ALA A 118 3.09 9.52 -9.03
CA ALA A 118 3.86 10.69 -8.60
C ALA A 118 4.31 10.57 -7.13
N GLU A 119 3.52 9.89 -6.31
CA GLU A 119 3.68 9.85 -4.85
C GLU A 119 3.78 8.41 -4.35
N THR A 120 4.53 8.22 -3.26
CA THR A 120 4.54 6.96 -2.50
C THR A 120 4.02 7.23 -1.10
N LEU A 121 3.06 6.43 -0.66
CA LEU A 121 2.57 6.40 0.71
C LEU A 121 3.06 5.11 1.36
N MET A 122 3.64 5.22 2.54
CA MET A 122 3.93 4.10 3.42
C MET A 122 2.85 4.06 4.50
N VAL A 123 2.07 2.98 4.53
CA VAL A 123 1.10 2.72 5.61
C VAL A 123 1.69 1.65 6.50
N HIS A 124 1.90 1.99 7.76
CA HIS A 124 2.37 1.09 8.78
C HIS A 124 1.24 0.75 9.75
N ILE A 125 0.92 -0.53 9.87
CA ILE A 125 -0.03 -1.08 10.83
C ILE A 125 0.76 -1.83 11.90
N GLY A 126 0.74 -1.32 13.14
CA GLY A 126 1.55 -1.88 14.21
C GLY A 126 1.17 -1.38 15.61
N GLU A 127 1.67 -2.04 16.64
CA GLU A 127 1.44 -1.63 18.04
C GLU A 127 2.20 -0.35 18.42
N THR A 128 3.33 -0.08 17.76
CA THR A 128 4.21 1.07 18.05
C THR A 128 4.55 1.80 16.76
N ASP A 129 4.50 3.14 16.76
CA ASP A 129 4.92 3.96 15.62
C ASP A 129 6.44 3.83 15.39
N LYS A 130 6.84 3.40 14.19
CA LYS A 130 8.24 3.21 13.76
C LYS A 130 8.64 4.16 12.63
N ARG A 131 7.95 5.32 12.49
CA ARG A 131 8.17 6.30 11.42
C ARG A 131 9.63 6.55 11.08
N THR A 132 10.44 6.96 12.06
CA THR A 132 11.83 7.34 11.84
C THR A 132 12.64 6.17 11.29
N GLU A 133 12.46 4.97 11.84
CA GLU A 133 13.16 3.76 11.39
C GLU A 133 12.84 3.43 9.93
N PHE A 134 11.55 3.40 9.57
CA PHE A 134 11.15 3.04 8.20
C PHE A 134 11.45 4.15 7.19
N GLU A 135 11.32 5.42 7.57
CA GLU A 135 11.73 6.54 6.70
C GLU A 135 13.24 6.55 6.46
N ASP A 136 14.06 6.26 7.47
CA ASP A 136 15.51 6.23 7.34
C ASP A 136 15.98 4.99 6.55
N LEU A 137 15.39 3.82 6.81
CA LEU A 137 15.62 2.62 6.00
C LEU A 137 15.25 2.89 4.53
N TYR A 138 14.06 3.45 4.28
CA TYR A 138 13.63 3.80 2.92
C TYR A 138 14.59 4.77 2.24
N LYS A 139 15.17 5.74 2.94
CA LYS A 139 16.16 6.66 2.36
C LYS A 139 17.50 5.96 2.04
N SER A 140 17.91 4.98 2.85
CA SER A 140 19.19 4.28 2.66
C SER A 140 19.20 3.25 1.53
N THR A 141 18.03 2.78 1.10
CA THR A 141 17.85 1.79 0.01
C THR A 141 17.98 2.39 -1.39
#